data_AF-A0A962E8Z4-F1
#
_entry.id   AF-A0A962E8Z4-F1
#
_cell.length_a   1.000
_cell.length_b   1.000
_cell.length_c   1.000
_cell.angle_alpha   90.00
_cell.angle_beta   90.00
_cell.angle_gamma   90.00
#
_symmetry.space_group_name_H-M   'P 1'
#
loop_
_entity.id
_entity.type
_entity.pdbx_description
1 polymer ?
#
loop_
_entity_poly.entity_id
_entity_poly.type
_entity_poly.pdbx_seq_one_letter_code
_entity_poly.pdbx_strand_id
1 'polypeptide(L)'
;MKLGSYVCLSGFAAALCAMPFDPAGAGENTIPLSYGHTGSWFEPATAGQGFLIEVVPDSQTLVVSWFTYAGDQQSPAVPAGSSEPRWYFAQGNYAAGDHEVEVAILHPRGGRLAVSGAAEFPVVGSALLSFQSCDQGLLRYQFDDTGLSGEIALTRLFADGICAQF
;
A
#
# COMPACT_ATOMS: atom_id res chain seq x y z
N MET A 1 -12.35 -27.81 14.01
CA MET A 1 -13.67 -27.15 13.96
C MET A 1 -13.91 -26.41 15.27
N LYS A 2 -13.52 -25.13 15.35
CA LYS A 2 -13.98 -24.23 16.41
C LYS A 2 -14.89 -23.21 15.73
N LEU A 3 -16.18 -23.25 16.02
CA LEU A 3 -17.13 -22.25 15.55
C LEU A 3 -16.94 -20.98 16.39
N GLY A 4 -16.59 -19.87 15.74
CA GLY A 4 -16.71 -18.54 16.33
C GLY A 4 -18.18 -18.10 16.29
N SER A 5 -18.70 -17.67 17.43
CA SER A 5 -20.06 -17.13 17.54
C SER A 5 -20.16 -15.77 16.83
N TYR A 6 -21.09 -15.66 15.88
CA TYR A 6 -21.47 -14.38 15.25
C TYR A 6 -22.61 -13.73 16.04
N VAL A 7 -22.47 -12.45 16.39
CA VAL A 7 -23.57 -11.63 16.90
C VAL A 7 -24.05 -10.73 15.75
N CYS A 8 -25.22 -11.04 15.19
CA CYS A 8 -25.93 -10.16 14.28
C CYS A 8 -27.03 -9.41 15.06
N LEU A 9 -26.94 -8.09 15.14
CA LEU A 9 -28.08 -7.25 15.51
C LEU A 9 -29.03 -7.16 14.31
N SER A 10 -30.26 -7.62 14.48
CA SER A 10 -31.28 -7.70 13.44
C SER A 10 -31.86 -6.32 13.07
N GLY A 11 -31.85 -5.98 11.78
CA GLY A 11 -32.77 -4.97 11.22
C GLY A 11 -32.19 -4.16 10.06
N PHE A 12 -32.75 -4.36 8.87
CA PHE A 12 -32.61 -3.59 7.62
C PHE A 12 -31.36 -3.81 6.73
N ALA A 13 -31.67 -4.38 5.56
CA ALA A 13 -31.09 -4.24 4.21
C ALA A 13 -29.56 -4.10 4.01
N ALA A 14 -29.05 -5.04 3.19
CA ALA A 14 -27.74 -5.04 2.52
C ALA A 14 -26.52 -5.04 3.45
N ALA A 15 -25.99 -6.25 3.62
CA ALA A 15 -24.72 -6.51 4.27
C ALA A 15 -23.56 -5.79 3.53
N LEU A 16 -23.01 -4.76 4.17
CA LEU A 16 -21.60 -4.43 4.13
C LEU A 16 -21.12 -4.38 5.58
N CYS A 17 -20.99 -5.57 6.20
CA CYS A 17 -19.99 -5.68 7.25
C CYS A 17 -18.66 -5.38 6.57
N ALA A 18 -17.97 -4.31 6.99
CA ALA A 18 -16.55 -4.17 6.72
C ALA A 18 -15.92 -5.49 7.15
N MET A 19 -15.43 -6.26 6.18
CA MET A 19 -14.70 -7.47 6.52
C MET A 19 -13.45 -6.98 7.27
N PRO A 20 -13.14 -7.51 8.46
CA PRO A 20 -11.83 -7.30 9.02
C PRO A 20 -10.84 -7.71 7.93
N PHE A 21 -9.88 -6.83 7.66
CA PHE A 21 -8.73 -7.12 6.83
C PHE A 21 -8.22 -8.51 7.24
N ASP A 22 -8.42 -9.51 6.38
CA ASP A 22 -8.03 -10.88 6.68
C ASP A 22 -6.58 -11.03 6.22
N PRO A 23 -5.58 -10.98 7.12
CA PRO A 23 -4.19 -11.19 6.73
C PRO A 23 -3.97 -12.61 6.17
N ALA A 24 -4.92 -13.53 6.38
CA ALA A 24 -4.80 -14.93 5.96
C ALA A 24 -5.03 -15.15 4.45
N GLY A 25 -5.28 -14.11 3.66
CA GLY A 25 -5.41 -14.19 2.20
C GLY A 25 -4.11 -14.03 1.41
N ALA A 26 -2.98 -13.72 2.05
CA ALA A 26 -1.68 -13.63 1.38
C ALA A 26 -1.23 -15.03 0.93
N GLY A 27 -1.02 -15.20 -0.38
CA GLY A 27 -0.56 -16.45 -0.98
C GLY A 27 0.64 -17.03 -0.23
N GLU A 28 0.54 -18.32 0.08
CA GLU A 28 1.29 -19.12 1.05
C GLU A 28 2.80 -19.31 0.76
N ASN A 29 3.43 -18.40 0.01
CA ASN A 29 4.85 -18.48 -0.36
C ASN A 29 5.47 -17.08 -0.54
N THR A 30 5.66 -16.37 0.57
CA THR A 30 6.40 -15.10 0.61
C THR A 30 7.86 -15.33 0.99
N ILE A 31 8.76 -14.46 0.52
CA ILE A 31 10.15 -14.42 0.94
C ILE A 31 10.38 -13.31 1.97
N PRO A 32 11.37 -13.44 2.87
CA PRO A 32 11.69 -12.38 3.82
C PRO A 32 12.05 -11.06 3.12
N LEU A 33 11.63 -9.94 3.71
CA LEU A 33 12.05 -8.61 3.27
C LEU A 33 13.58 -8.50 3.38
N SER A 34 14.18 -7.97 2.34
CA SER A 34 15.63 -7.73 2.25
C SER A 34 15.92 -6.44 1.51
N TYR A 35 17.12 -5.89 1.70
CA TYR A 35 17.57 -4.68 0.98
C TYR A 35 17.44 -4.80 -0.55
N GLY A 36 17.55 -6.02 -1.08
CA GLY A 36 17.39 -6.33 -2.49
C GLY A 36 16.03 -5.93 -3.09
N HIS A 37 14.99 -5.79 -2.27
CA HIS A 37 13.66 -5.39 -2.72
C HIS A 37 13.53 -3.88 -2.97
N THR A 38 14.53 -3.09 -2.59
CA THR A 38 14.59 -1.66 -2.94
C THR A 38 14.54 -1.47 -4.45
N GLY A 39 13.73 -0.50 -4.89
CA GLY A 39 13.63 -0.13 -6.30
C GLY A 39 12.23 0.30 -6.72
N SER A 40 12.04 0.37 -8.04
CA SER A 40 10.78 0.76 -8.67
C SER A 40 9.92 -0.46 -8.97
N TRP A 41 8.64 -0.37 -8.61
CA TRP A 41 7.62 -1.40 -8.78
C TRP A 41 6.38 -0.79 -9.43
N PHE A 42 5.57 -1.59 -10.11
CA PHE A 42 4.33 -1.12 -10.75
C PHE A 42 3.27 -2.22 -10.79
N GLU A 43 2.02 -1.83 -11.03
CA GLU A 43 0.90 -2.76 -11.23
C GLU A 43 0.62 -2.95 -12.73
N PRO A 44 0.87 -4.14 -13.30
CA PRO A 44 0.63 -4.39 -14.71
C PRO A 44 -0.85 -4.24 -15.13
N ALA A 45 -1.81 -4.56 -14.26
CA ALA A 45 -3.23 -4.50 -14.58
C ALA A 45 -3.78 -3.07 -14.69
N THR A 46 -3.11 -2.10 -14.06
CA THR A 46 -3.49 -0.67 -14.06
C THR A 46 -2.28 0.19 -14.44
N ALA A 47 -1.82 -0.01 -15.67
CA ALA A 47 -0.70 0.73 -16.23
C ALA A 47 -0.90 2.25 -16.05
N GLY A 48 -0.02 2.88 -15.27
CA GLY A 48 -0.09 4.30 -14.91
C GLY A 48 0.12 4.59 -13.43
N GLN A 49 -0.07 3.59 -12.55
CA GLN A 49 0.35 3.69 -11.14
C GLN A 49 1.61 2.87 -10.84
N GLY A 50 2.32 3.26 -9.79
CA GLY A 50 3.56 2.59 -9.40
C GLY A 50 4.11 3.04 -8.05
N PHE A 51 5.19 2.39 -7.65
CA PHE A 51 5.77 2.48 -6.32
C PHE A 51 7.28 2.63 -6.40
N LEU A 52 7.84 3.41 -5.49
CA LEU A 52 9.25 3.35 -5.13
C LEU A 52 9.32 2.76 -3.73
N ILE A 53 9.98 1.62 -3.59
CA ILE A 53 10.15 0.93 -2.31
C ILE A 53 11.61 1.08 -1.89
N GLU A 54 11.82 1.47 -0.65
CA GLU A 54 13.14 1.64 -0.05
C GLU A 54 13.18 0.90 1.29
N VAL A 55 13.99 -0.16 1.32
CA VAL A 55 14.30 -0.92 2.53
C VAL A 55 15.55 -0.31 3.13
N VAL A 56 15.47 0.19 4.36
CA VAL A 56 16.55 0.89 5.07
C VAL A 56 17.05 0.03 6.24
N PRO A 57 18.11 -0.77 6.06
CA PRO A 57 18.57 -1.71 7.10
C PRO A 57 19.07 -1.04 8.37
N ASP A 58 19.77 0.09 8.25
CA ASP A 58 20.38 0.78 9.39
C ASP A 58 19.35 1.26 10.42
N SER A 59 18.16 1.67 9.96
CA SER A 59 17.05 2.12 10.81
C SER A 59 15.93 1.10 10.94
N GLN A 60 16.03 -0.06 10.28
CA GLN A 60 14.99 -1.09 10.22
C GLN A 60 13.64 -0.53 9.78
N THR A 61 13.67 0.34 8.78
CA THR A 61 12.49 1.05 8.27
C THR A 61 12.23 0.68 6.81
N LEU A 62 10.97 0.52 6.46
CA LEU A 62 10.48 0.42 5.10
C LEU A 62 9.81 1.74 4.74
N VAL A 63 10.19 2.33 3.60
CA VAL A 63 9.57 3.54 3.06
C VAL A 63 9.04 3.23 1.66
N VAL A 64 7.83 3.68 1.37
CA VAL A 64 7.17 3.50 0.08
C VAL A 64 6.68 4.85 -0.40
N SER A 65 7.01 5.22 -1.63
CA SER A 65 6.33 6.30 -2.35
C SER A 65 5.37 5.68 -3.35
N TRP A 66 4.09 6.00 -3.29
CA TRP A 66 3.05 5.43 -4.12
C TRP A 66 2.45 6.51 -5.03
N PHE A 67 2.64 6.36 -6.34
CA PHE A 67 2.10 7.22 -7.37
C PHE A 67 0.88 6.55 -8.00
N THR A 68 -0.29 7.17 -7.90
CA THR A 68 -1.58 6.61 -8.33
C THR A 68 -2.55 7.73 -8.74
N TYR A 69 -3.84 7.47 -8.66
CA TYR A 69 -4.92 8.38 -8.98
C TYR A 69 -5.92 8.49 -7.82
N ALA A 70 -6.59 9.63 -7.71
CA ALA A 70 -7.65 9.82 -6.72
C ALA A 70 -8.85 8.88 -6.98
N GLY A 71 -9.40 8.29 -5.92
CA GLY A 71 -10.56 7.37 -5.99
C GLY A 71 -11.89 8.08 -6.24
N ASP A 72 -12.36 8.90 -5.30
CA ASP A 72 -13.68 9.56 -5.33
C ASP A 72 -13.67 11.04 -4.90
N GLN A 73 -12.58 11.51 -4.29
CA GLN A 73 -12.36 12.91 -3.92
C GLN A 73 -11.46 13.60 -4.97
N GLN A 74 -12.02 13.96 -6.13
CA GLN A 74 -11.32 14.70 -7.19
C GLN A 74 -11.67 16.19 -7.20
N SER A 75 -10.73 17.01 -7.70
CA SER A 75 -11.03 18.39 -8.07
C SER A 75 -12.17 18.48 -9.09
N PRO A 76 -13.07 19.48 -8.99
CA PRO A 76 -14.12 19.74 -9.98
C PRO A 76 -13.60 20.00 -11.40
N ALA A 77 -12.30 20.29 -11.55
CA ALA A 77 -11.65 20.52 -12.84
C ALA A 77 -11.31 19.20 -13.59
N VAL A 78 -11.41 18.04 -12.92
CA VAL A 78 -11.13 16.74 -13.53
C VAL A 78 -12.34 16.29 -14.38
N PRO A 79 -12.16 15.99 -15.68
CA PRO A 79 -13.24 15.52 -16.54
C PRO A 79 -13.91 14.25 -16.01
N ALA A 80 -15.22 14.13 -16.23
CA ALA A 80 -15.96 12.93 -15.88
C ALA A 80 -15.34 11.68 -16.53
N GLY A 81 -15.15 10.61 -15.75
CA GLY A 81 -14.49 9.38 -16.19
C GLY A 81 -12.96 9.42 -16.13
N SER A 82 -12.36 10.43 -15.50
CA SER A 82 -10.93 10.51 -15.22
C SER A 82 -10.66 10.84 -13.76
N SER A 83 -9.45 10.54 -13.29
CA SER A 83 -8.98 10.85 -11.94
C SER A 83 -7.69 11.66 -11.98
N GLU A 84 -7.54 12.62 -11.08
CA GLU A 84 -6.29 13.37 -10.91
C GLU A 84 -5.16 12.45 -10.40
N PRO A 85 -3.92 12.64 -10.86
CA PRO A 85 -2.76 11.99 -10.25
C PRO A 85 -2.66 12.32 -8.77
N ARG A 86 -2.24 11.34 -7.98
CA ARG A 86 -2.05 11.46 -6.53
C ARG A 86 -0.78 10.75 -6.12
N TRP A 87 -0.12 11.27 -5.10
CA TRP A 87 1.00 10.58 -4.46
C TRP A 87 0.71 10.38 -2.97
N TYR A 88 1.01 9.19 -2.49
CA TYR A 88 1.04 8.84 -1.08
C TYR A 88 2.46 8.46 -0.68
N PHE A 89 2.75 8.59 0.61
CA PHE A 89 3.91 7.92 1.22
C PHE A 89 3.39 6.81 2.12
N ALA A 90 4.16 5.76 2.34
CA ALA A 90 3.89 4.82 3.40
C ALA A 90 5.18 4.50 4.12
N GLN A 91 5.11 4.31 5.44
CA GLN A 91 6.28 3.93 6.21
C GLN A 91 5.93 3.00 7.37
N GLY A 92 6.84 2.09 7.68
CA GLY A 92 6.70 1.14 8.78
C GLY A 92 8.06 0.61 9.22
N ASN A 93 8.10 -0.01 10.38
CA ASN A 93 9.29 -0.68 10.87
C ASN A 93 9.21 -2.17 10.54
N TYR A 94 10.35 -2.81 10.32
CA TYR A 94 10.44 -4.25 10.07
C TYR A 94 11.56 -4.89 10.89
N ALA A 95 11.47 -6.18 11.15
CA ALA A 95 12.52 -6.99 11.74
C ALA A 95 13.16 -7.91 10.68
N ALA A 96 14.40 -8.32 10.93
CA ALA A 96 15.06 -9.29 10.07
C ALA A 96 14.28 -10.60 10.07
N GLY A 97 13.94 -11.10 8.89
CA GLY A 97 13.11 -12.30 8.73
C GLY A 97 11.61 -12.02 8.61
N ASP A 98 11.15 -10.76 8.66
CA ASP A 98 9.77 -10.43 8.39
C ASP A 98 9.42 -10.72 6.92
N HIS A 99 8.34 -11.46 6.71
CA HIS A 99 7.80 -11.77 5.37
C HIS A 99 6.75 -10.75 4.90
N GLU A 100 6.29 -9.94 5.84
CA GLU A 100 5.19 -9.01 5.67
C GLU A 100 5.41 -7.82 6.59
N VAL A 101 5.23 -6.61 6.07
CA VAL A 101 5.47 -5.37 6.82
C VAL A 101 4.27 -4.46 6.71
N GLU A 102 3.71 -4.10 7.85
CA GLU A 102 2.67 -3.08 7.95
C GLU A 102 3.28 -1.68 7.85
N VAL A 103 2.69 -0.84 7.01
CA VAL A 103 3.11 0.54 6.78
C VAL A 103 1.91 1.48 6.93
N ALA A 104 2.11 2.62 7.59
CA ALA A 104 1.10 3.67 7.68
C ALA A 104 1.12 4.52 6.40
N ILE A 105 -0.04 4.70 5.75
CA ILE A 105 -0.18 5.50 4.54
C ILE A 105 -0.39 6.97 4.93
N LEU A 106 0.44 7.84 4.37
CA LEU A 106 0.47 9.28 4.58
C LEU A 106 0.05 9.99 3.29
N HIS A 107 -0.85 10.96 3.40
CA HIS A 107 -1.24 11.82 2.28
C HIS A 107 -0.74 13.25 2.51
N PRO A 108 0.35 13.67 1.84
CA PRO A 108 0.85 15.03 1.99
C PRO A 108 -0.15 16.08 1.51
N ARG A 109 -0.42 17.11 2.31
CA ARG A 109 -1.35 18.21 1.98
C ARG A 109 -0.75 19.58 2.35
N GLY A 110 -1.27 20.64 1.73
CA GLY A 110 -0.90 22.03 2.04
C GLY A 110 0.42 22.53 1.44
N GLY A 111 1.22 21.65 0.80
CA GLY A 111 2.44 22.04 0.09
C GLY A 111 2.15 22.93 -1.13
N ARG A 112 3.02 23.92 -1.37
CA ARG A 112 2.92 24.84 -2.52
C ARG A 112 4.25 24.95 -3.24
N LEU A 113 4.22 24.81 -4.57
CA LEU A 113 5.43 24.88 -5.39
C LEU A 113 6.14 26.23 -5.22
N ALA A 114 7.44 26.18 -4.90
CA ALA A 114 8.30 27.35 -4.71
C ALA A 114 7.83 28.36 -3.63
N VAL A 115 7.02 27.90 -2.66
CA VAL A 115 6.59 28.72 -1.52
C VAL A 115 7.06 28.06 -0.23
N SER A 116 7.64 28.85 0.67
CA SER A 116 8.06 28.37 1.99
C SER A 116 6.86 27.98 2.85
N GLY A 117 6.97 26.85 3.54
CA GLY A 117 5.94 26.30 4.42
C GLY A 117 6.12 24.79 4.51
N ALA A 118 5.84 24.20 5.67
CA ALA A 118 5.85 22.75 5.81
C ALA A 118 4.55 22.18 5.24
N ALA A 119 4.67 21.09 4.47
CA ALA A 119 3.51 20.26 4.16
C ALA A 119 3.13 19.45 5.40
N GLU A 120 1.84 19.14 5.53
CA GLU A 120 1.35 18.21 6.54
C GLU A 120 1.32 16.80 5.96
N PHE A 121 1.58 15.79 6.80
CA PHE A 121 1.57 14.38 6.41
C PHE A 121 0.62 13.59 7.33
N PRO A 122 -0.69 13.82 7.27
CA PRO A 122 -1.65 13.02 8.03
C PRO A 122 -1.60 11.56 7.58
N VAL A 123 -1.71 10.65 8.56
CA VAL A 123 -2.00 9.23 8.31
C VAL A 123 -3.45 9.13 7.83
N VAL A 124 -3.66 8.46 6.70
CA VAL A 124 -4.97 8.29 6.06
C VAL A 124 -5.36 6.83 5.88
N GLY A 125 -4.51 5.90 6.32
CA GLY A 125 -4.76 4.47 6.21
C GLY A 125 -3.52 3.65 6.53
N SER A 126 -3.58 2.37 6.22
CA SER A 126 -2.47 1.44 6.34
C SER A 126 -2.39 0.52 5.12
N ALA A 127 -1.20 -0.04 4.91
CA ALA A 127 -0.98 -1.10 3.94
C ALA A 127 -0.08 -2.17 4.51
N LEU A 128 -0.16 -3.34 3.88
CA LEU A 128 0.58 -4.52 4.20
C LEU A 128 1.35 -4.93 2.95
N LEU A 129 2.68 -4.88 3.02
CA LEU A 129 3.55 -5.20 1.90
C LEU A 129 4.20 -6.57 2.11
N SER A 130 4.13 -7.43 1.10
CA SER A 130 4.84 -8.70 1.06
C SER A 130 5.42 -8.97 -0.33
N PHE A 131 6.42 -9.85 -0.39
CA PHE A 131 7.10 -10.24 -1.63
C PHE A 131 7.00 -11.75 -1.84
N GLN A 132 6.57 -12.19 -3.01
CA GLN A 132 6.60 -13.61 -3.39
C GLN A 132 7.93 -14.00 -4.03
N SER A 133 8.61 -13.04 -4.65
CA SER A 133 9.92 -13.19 -5.28
C SER A 133 10.61 -11.84 -5.38
N CYS A 134 11.82 -11.84 -5.95
CA CYS A 134 12.57 -10.63 -6.22
C CYS A 134 11.96 -9.69 -7.26
N ASP A 135 10.95 -10.15 -7.98
CA ASP A 135 10.28 -9.41 -9.05
C ASP A 135 8.74 -9.40 -8.92
N GLN A 136 8.18 -10.09 -7.93
CA GLN A 136 6.74 -10.14 -7.64
C GLN A 136 6.47 -9.79 -6.17
N GLY A 137 5.53 -8.88 -5.95
CA GLY A 137 5.08 -8.47 -4.62
C GLY A 137 3.57 -8.27 -4.57
N LEU A 138 3.06 -7.99 -3.37
CA LEU A 138 1.67 -7.65 -3.13
C LEU A 138 1.58 -6.52 -2.11
N LEU A 139 0.82 -5.49 -2.44
CA LEU A 139 0.40 -4.47 -1.49
C LEU A 139 -1.10 -4.60 -1.24
N ARG A 140 -1.48 -4.88 0.00
CA ARG A 140 -2.88 -4.82 0.46
C ARG A 140 -3.06 -3.50 1.18
N TYR A 141 -4.06 -2.70 0.85
CA TYR A 141 -4.25 -1.37 1.44
C TYR A 141 -5.66 -1.16 1.95
N GLN A 142 -5.79 -0.26 2.93
CA GLN A 142 -7.05 0.28 3.41
C GLN A 142 -6.88 1.75 3.76
N PHE A 143 -7.76 2.60 3.25
CA PHE A 143 -7.87 4.01 3.58
C PHE A 143 -8.96 4.23 4.62
N ASP A 144 -8.61 4.88 5.73
CA ASP A 144 -9.54 5.20 6.82
C ASP A 144 -10.46 6.37 6.45
N ASP A 145 -9.97 7.30 5.62
CA ASP A 145 -10.70 8.52 5.27
C ASP A 145 -11.78 8.32 4.20
N THR A 146 -11.58 7.35 3.31
CA THR A 146 -12.50 7.02 2.19
C THR A 146 -13.17 5.66 2.34
N GLY A 147 -12.65 4.79 3.20
CA GLY A 147 -13.08 3.39 3.30
C GLY A 147 -12.65 2.51 2.12
N LEU A 148 -11.88 3.05 1.18
CA LEU A 148 -11.37 2.30 0.04
C LEU A 148 -10.32 1.28 0.50
N SER A 149 -10.45 0.04 0.04
CA SER A 149 -9.47 -1.01 0.27
C SER A 149 -9.29 -1.86 -0.98
N GLY A 150 -8.16 -2.56 -1.06
CA GLY A 150 -7.88 -3.43 -2.18
C GLY A 150 -6.52 -4.08 -2.11
N GLU A 151 -6.20 -4.81 -3.17
CA GLU A 151 -4.91 -5.45 -3.38
C GLU A 151 -4.31 -4.97 -4.68
N ILE A 152 -2.98 -4.83 -4.70
CA ILE A 152 -2.21 -4.41 -5.86
C ILE A 152 -1.05 -5.40 -6.00
N ALA A 153 -1.06 -6.16 -7.09
CA ALA A 153 0.04 -7.01 -7.49
C ALA A 153 1.20 -6.14 -8.02
N LEU A 154 2.37 -6.32 -7.44
CA LEU A 154 3.55 -5.54 -7.77
C LEU A 154 4.46 -6.36 -8.68
N THR A 155 4.89 -5.76 -9.78
CA THR A 155 5.98 -6.26 -10.62
C THR A 155 7.14 -5.28 -10.57
N ARG A 156 8.36 -5.79 -10.41
CA ARG A 156 9.56 -4.96 -10.39
C ARG A 156 9.84 -4.40 -11.77
N LEU A 157 9.99 -3.08 -11.88
CA LEU A 157 10.20 -2.40 -13.16
C LEU A 157 11.59 -2.67 -13.72
N PHE A 158 12.59 -2.72 -12.84
CA PHE A 158 13.96 -3.06 -13.18
C PHE A 158 14.43 -4.22 -12.31
N ALA A 159 14.28 -5.44 -12.83
CA ALA A 159 14.81 -6.63 -12.18
C ALA A 159 16.33 -6.68 -12.35
N ASP A 160 17.08 -5.97 -11.51
CA ASP A 160 18.49 -6.26 -11.31
C ASP A 160 18.63 -7.52 -10.44
N GLY A 161 19.62 -8.36 -10.73
CA GLY A 161 19.84 -9.61 -9.99
C GLY A 161 20.31 -9.42 -8.55
N ILE A 162 20.29 -8.19 -8.02
CA ILE A 162 20.78 -7.84 -6.68
C ILE A 162 19.93 -8.54 -5.61
N CYS A 163 18.62 -8.59 -5.78
CA CYS A 163 17.74 -9.22 -4.80
C CYS A 163 18.05 -10.69 -4.54
N ALA A 164 18.45 -11.45 -5.57
CA ALA A 164 18.80 -12.86 -5.43
C ALA A 164 20.10 -13.12 -4.66
N GLN A 165 20.80 -12.07 -4.20
CA GLN A 165 22.04 -12.15 -3.44
C GLN A 165 21.85 -11.94 -1.93
N PHE A 166 20.62 -11.64 -1.50
CA PHE A 166 20.21 -11.47 -0.09
C PHE A 166 19.29 -12.61 0.33
#